data_AF-A0A401PUZ7-F1
#
_entry.id   AF-A0A401PUZ7-F1
#
_cell.length_a   1.000
_cell.length_b   1.000
_cell.length_c   1.000
_cell.angle_alpha   90.00
_cell.angle_beta   90.00
_cell.angle_gamma   90.00
#
_symmetry.space_group_name_H-M   'P 1'
#
loop_
_entity.id
_entity.type
_entity.pdbx_description
1 polymer ?
#
loop_
_entity_poly.entity_id
_entity_poly.type
_entity_poly.pdbx_seq_one_letter_code
_entity_poly.pdbx_strand_id
1 'polypeptide(L)'
;NTQENMNPEDEVDEFLGRAIDARSIDRLRSEHVRKFLLTFRKPELEKKYSKEVDDRFGAYVACSCLVFLFICCIQITIVPHNQDLRVCLAEEYNTKPGNVNACHIANSNANYSLDLETGLCGGERPNCNFPEYFTYCVLLSLLACAVFLQISSIGKLVLMLLIELVYIIMMEVPGAILFDNADLLVTANSLSPTNGTWTWRITFLYQLVFDPLKRKLIPLNADSDGVDPGTLDYAGHHFGDEKPLQATEEKEEMEELQAYNRRLLHNILPKDVAAHFLARERRNDELYYQSCECVAVMFASISNFSEFYVELEANNEGVECLRLLNEIIADFDEIISEEQFRQLEKIKTIGSTYMAASGLNDSTYDKVGKTHIKALADYAMRLMDQMKYINEHSFNNFQMKIGLNIGPVVAGVIGARKPQYDIWGNTVNVASRMDSTGVPDRIQVTTDLYQVLSAESYHLEYRGLVKVKGKGEMCTYFLNEGPDIS
;
A
#
# COMPACT_ATOMS: atom_id res chain seq x y z
N ASN A 1 3.15 -8.01 33.67
CA ASN A 1 2.21 -6.88 33.71
C ASN A 1 2.98 -5.58 33.68
N THR A 2 3.39 -5.18 32.48
CA THR A 2 3.90 -3.84 32.20
C THR A 2 2.91 -3.28 31.19
N GLN A 3 1.92 -2.58 31.72
CA GLN A 3 0.94 -1.86 30.93
C GLN A 3 1.66 -0.58 30.50
N GLU A 4 2.18 -0.56 29.27
CA GLU A 4 2.66 0.67 28.65
C GLU A 4 1.49 1.65 28.63
N ASN A 5 1.68 2.77 29.31
CA ASN A 5 0.72 3.86 29.36
C ASN A 5 0.76 4.55 27.99
N MET A 6 0.01 4.00 27.03
CA MET A 6 -0.27 4.66 25.75
C MET A 6 -0.87 6.04 26.06
N ASN A 7 -0.33 7.08 25.43
CA ASN A 7 -0.77 8.45 25.61
C ASN A 7 -2.22 8.56 25.09
N PRO A 8 -3.15 9.26 25.76
CA PRO A 8 -4.55 9.36 25.31
C PRO A 8 -4.73 9.94 23.89
N GLU A 9 -3.74 10.68 23.38
CA GLU A 9 -3.72 11.15 21.98
C GLU A 9 -3.44 10.00 21.00
N ASP A 10 -2.56 9.04 21.35
CA ASP A 10 -2.25 7.88 20.51
C ASP A 10 -3.44 6.91 20.42
N GLU A 11 -4.22 6.77 21.50
CA GLU A 11 -5.43 5.96 21.51
C GLU A 11 -6.54 6.57 20.63
N VAL A 12 -6.62 7.90 20.60
CA VAL A 12 -7.56 8.64 19.73
C VAL A 12 -7.12 8.59 18.26
N ASP A 13 -5.82 8.71 17.98
CA ASP A 13 -5.28 8.60 16.63
C ASP A 13 -5.39 7.17 16.08
N GLU A 14 -5.18 6.15 16.91
CA GLU A 14 -5.41 4.76 16.53
C GLU A 14 -6.90 4.48 16.28
N PHE A 15 -7.79 5.03 17.11
CA PHE A 15 -9.23 4.92 16.90
C PHE A 15 -9.70 5.65 15.64
N LEU A 16 -9.18 6.86 15.38
CA LEU A 16 -9.46 7.63 14.17
C LEU A 16 -8.91 6.92 12.93
N GLY A 17 -7.70 6.37 12.98
CA GLY A 17 -7.13 5.57 11.90
C GLY A 17 -8.01 4.37 11.56
N ARG A 18 -8.42 3.59 12.57
CA ARG A 18 -9.33 2.44 12.36
C ARG A 18 -10.71 2.86 11.84
N ALA A 19 -11.23 4.01 12.27
CA ALA A 19 -12.52 4.54 11.81
C ALA A 19 -12.47 5.09 10.39
N ILE A 20 -11.34 5.70 9.99
CA ILE A 20 -11.08 6.16 8.63
C ILE A 20 -10.91 4.96 7.70
N ASP A 21 -10.18 3.92 8.11
CA ASP A 21 -10.02 2.68 7.34
C ASP A 21 -11.36 1.95 7.17
N ALA A 22 -12.19 1.88 8.22
CA ALA A 22 -13.51 1.28 8.11
C ALA A 22 -14.41 2.02 7.10
N ARG A 23 -14.38 3.36 7.10
CA ARG A 23 -15.14 4.18 6.14
C ARG A 23 -14.53 4.18 4.74
N SER A 24 -13.21 4.05 4.60
CA SER A 24 -12.53 3.98 3.30
C SER A 24 -12.86 2.66 2.62
N ILE A 25 -12.91 1.54 3.36
CA ILE A 25 -13.27 0.21 2.84
C ILE A 25 -14.69 0.19 2.27
N ASP A 26 -15.68 0.75 3.00
CA ASP A 26 -17.06 0.81 2.51
C ASP A 26 -17.19 1.69 1.26
N ARG A 27 -16.43 2.79 1.22
CA ARG A 27 -16.36 3.67 0.05
C ARG A 27 -15.70 2.97 -1.14
N LEU A 28 -14.57 2.30 -0.92
CA LEU A 28 -13.82 1.53 -1.92
C LEU A 28 -14.68 0.41 -2.53
N ARG A 29 -15.43 -0.33 -1.71
CA ARG A 29 -16.41 -1.34 -2.17
C ARG A 29 -17.51 -0.73 -3.04
N SER A 30 -18.05 0.42 -2.65
CA SER A 30 -19.10 1.09 -3.42
C SER A 30 -18.62 1.64 -4.77
N GLU A 31 -17.35 2.06 -4.84
CA GLU A 31 -16.73 2.63 -6.03
C GLU A 31 -16.22 1.55 -7.00
N HIS A 32 -15.65 0.45 -6.48
CA HIS A 32 -14.90 -0.54 -7.26
C HIS A 32 -15.64 -1.86 -7.51
N VAL A 33 -16.66 -2.20 -6.71
CA VAL A 33 -17.37 -3.49 -6.80
C VAL A 33 -18.83 -3.30 -7.22
N ARG A 34 -19.33 -4.16 -8.10
CA ARG A 34 -20.74 -4.22 -8.46
C ARG A 34 -21.52 -4.85 -7.29
N LYS A 35 -22.32 -4.04 -6.59
CA LYS A 35 -23.08 -4.43 -5.38
C LYS A 35 -23.78 -5.79 -5.46
N PHE A 36 -24.33 -6.17 -6.61
CA PHE A 36 -25.09 -7.41 -6.76
C PHE A 36 -24.24 -8.63 -7.16
N LEU A 37 -23.32 -8.42 -8.11
CA LEU A 37 -22.50 -9.50 -8.66
C LEU A 37 -21.26 -9.77 -7.81
N LEU A 38 -20.88 -8.84 -6.94
CA LEU A 38 -19.62 -8.83 -6.20
C LEU A 38 -18.39 -8.94 -7.12
N THR A 39 -18.52 -8.49 -8.38
CA THR A 39 -17.43 -8.43 -9.35
C THR A 39 -16.84 -7.03 -9.41
N PHE A 40 -15.55 -6.94 -9.69
CA PHE A 40 -14.90 -5.66 -9.89
C PHE A 40 -15.47 -4.95 -11.13
N ARG A 41 -15.67 -3.63 -11.04
CA ARG A 41 -16.10 -2.82 -12.18
C ARG A 41 -15.02 -2.74 -13.26
N LYS A 42 -13.75 -2.76 -12.87
CA LYS A 42 -12.59 -2.76 -13.77
C LYS A 42 -12.21 -4.20 -14.16
N PRO A 43 -12.19 -4.55 -15.45
CA PRO A 43 -11.94 -5.92 -15.90
C PRO A 43 -10.49 -6.38 -15.68
N GLU A 44 -9.52 -5.46 -15.66
CA GLU A 44 -8.11 -5.76 -15.37
C GLU A 44 -7.92 -6.29 -13.93
N LEU A 45 -8.63 -5.70 -12.97
CA LEU A 45 -8.56 -6.06 -11.55
C LEU A 45 -9.20 -7.42 -11.29
N GLU A 46 -10.35 -7.69 -11.93
CA GLU A 46 -11.00 -9.00 -11.92
C GLU A 46 -10.10 -10.11 -12.50
N LYS A 47 -9.35 -9.79 -13.57
CA LYS A 47 -8.41 -10.72 -14.21
C LYS A 47 -7.17 -10.99 -13.37
N LYS A 48 -6.74 -10.03 -12.54
CA LYS A 48 -5.64 -10.18 -11.59
C LYS A 48 -6.10 -11.03 -10.40
N TYR A 49 -7.26 -10.71 -9.83
CA TYR A 49 -7.86 -11.45 -8.72
C TYR A 49 -8.20 -12.91 -9.09
N SER A 50 -8.79 -13.15 -10.26
CA SER A 50 -9.11 -14.52 -10.72
C SER A 50 -7.89 -15.43 -10.95
N LYS A 51 -6.67 -14.87 -10.99
CA LYS A 51 -5.43 -15.66 -11.07
C LYS A 51 -4.86 -16.03 -9.71
N GLU A 52 -5.33 -15.38 -8.65
CA GLU A 52 -4.91 -15.66 -7.29
C GLU A 52 -5.66 -16.89 -6.79
N VAL A 53 -4.91 -17.95 -6.49
CA VAL A 53 -5.46 -19.25 -6.06
C VAL A 53 -5.46 -19.26 -4.55
N ASP A 54 -6.61 -19.45 -3.91
CA ASP A 54 -6.67 -19.70 -2.46
C ASP A 54 -6.02 -21.06 -2.17
N ASP A 55 -4.87 -21.04 -1.50
CA ASP A 55 -4.10 -22.23 -1.12
C ASP A 55 -4.92 -23.23 -0.28
N ARG A 56 -5.98 -22.77 0.40
CA ARG A 56 -6.86 -23.60 1.25
C ARG A 56 -8.15 -24.00 0.54
N PHE A 57 -8.37 -23.58 -0.70
CA PHE A 57 -9.57 -23.89 -1.47
C PHE A 57 -9.87 -25.40 -1.50
N GLY A 58 -8.84 -26.21 -1.79
CA GLY A 58 -8.97 -27.66 -1.83
C GLY A 58 -9.37 -28.27 -0.49
N ALA A 59 -8.88 -27.71 0.62
CA ALA A 59 -9.21 -28.17 1.97
C ALA A 59 -10.66 -27.87 2.34
N TYR A 60 -11.20 -26.69 1.98
CA TYR A 60 -12.59 -26.33 2.24
C TYR A 60 -13.57 -27.18 1.45
N VAL A 61 -13.27 -27.44 0.17
CA VAL A 61 -14.07 -28.34 -0.67
C VAL A 61 -14.02 -29.77 -0.11
N ALA A 62 -12.84 -30.27 0.26
CA ALA A 62 -12.69 -31.58 0.87
C ALA A 62 -13.49 -31.72 2.17
N CYS A 63 -13.42 -30.74 3.07
CA CYS A 63 -14.18 -30.74 4.32
C CYS A 63 -15.70 -30.71 4.07
N SER A 64 -16.16 -29.89 3.13
CA SER A 64 -17.58 -29.81 2.76
C SER A 64 -18.09 -31.15 2.20
N CYS A 65 -17.30 -31.78 1.32
CA CYS A 65 -17.61 -33.10 0.79
C CYS A 65 -17.61 -34.18 1.88
N LEU A 66 -16.67 -34.15 2.83
CA LEU A 66 -16.62 -35.10 3.95
C LEU A 66 -17.83 -34.94 4.87
N VAL A 67 -18.23 -33.72 5.20
CA VAL A 67 -19.44 -33.44 5.99
C VAL A 67 -20.68 -33.93 5.26
N PHE A 68 -20.79 -33.67 3.96
CA PHE A 68 -21.91 -34.14 3.15
C PHE A 68 -21.97 -35.69 3.11
N LEU A 69 -20.85 -36.36 2.87
CA LEU A 69 -20.77 -37.82 2.89
C LEU A 69 -21.14 -38.39 4.25
N PHE A 70 -20.68 -37.77 5.34
CA PHE A 70 -21.02 -38.21 6.70
C PHE A 70 -22.53 -38.08 6.98
N ILE A 71 -23.15 -36.98 6.55
CA ILE A 71 -24.60 -36.78 6.64
C ILE A 71 -25.33 -37.86 5.83
N CYS A 72 -24.89 -38.13 4.59
CA CYS A 72 -25.47 -39.20 3.77
C CYS A 72 -25.33 -40.57 4.43
N CYS A 73 -24.16 -40.91 4.98
CA CYS A 73 -23.92 -42.18 5.67
C CYS A 73 -24.81 -42.33 6.92
N ILE A 74 -24.95 -41.26 7.71
CA ILE A 74 -25.85 -41.22 8.87
C ILE A 74 -27.29 -41.45 8.41
N GLN A 75 -27.74 -40.77 7.35
CA GLN A 75 -29.11 -40.91 6.85
C GLN A 75 -29.40 -42.34 6.37
N ILE A 76 -28.49 -42.95 5.62
CA ILE A 76 -28.63 -44.35 5.16
C ILE A 76 -28.65 -45.34 6.34
N THR A 77 -27.88 -45.07 7.41
CA THR A 77 -27.79 -45.96 8.57
C THR A 77 -28.98 -45.80 9.52
N ILE A 78 -29.48 -44.58 9.67
CA ILE A 78 -30.60 -44.26 10.57
C ILE A 78 -31.93 -44.67 9.96
N VAL A 79 -32.12 -44.55 8.63
CA VAL A 79 -33.38 -44.95 7.97
C VAL A 79 -33.50 -46.48 8.00
N PRO A 80 -34.34 -47.06 8.87
CA PRO A 80 -34.58 -48.49 8.82
C PRO A 80 -35.39 -48.79 7.55
N HIS A 81 -35.40 -50.05 7.12
CA HIS A 81 -36.32 -50.49 6.08
C HIS A 81 -37.75 -50.33 6.61
N ASN A 82 -38.44 -49.27 6.20
CA ASN A 82 -39.81 -49.01 6.60
C ASN A 82 -40.75 -49.88 5.77
N GLN A 83 -41.68 -50.54 6.46
CA GLN A 83 -42.77 -51.23 5.79
C GLN A 83 -43.79 -50.21 5.28
N ASP A 84 -44.30 -50.43 4.08
CA ASP A 84 -45.34 -49.58 3.50
C ASP A 84 -46.65 -49.81 4.26
N LEU A 85 -47.12 -48.75 4.94
CA LEU A 85 -48.34 -48.78 5.74
C LEU A 85 -49.57 -49.14 4.90
N ARG A 86 -49.55 -48.81 3.60
CA ARG A 86 -50.62 -49.18 2.66
C ARG A 86 -50.72 -50.68 2.46
N VAL A 87 -49.61 -51.42 2.53
CA VAL A 87 -49.62 -52.88 2.37
C VAL A 87 -50.28 -53.53 3.59
N CYS A 88 -49.96 -53.08 4.78
CA CYS A 88 -50.50 -53.64 6.02
C CYS A 88 -52.00 -53.34 6.20
N LEU A 89 -52.41 -52.11 5.88
CA LEU A 89 -53.83 -51.72 5.92
C LEU A 89 -54.62 -52.40 4.80
N ALA A 90 -54.00 -52.67 3.65
CA ALA A 90 -54.61 -53.47 2.60
C ALA A 90 -54.89 -54.89 3.08
N GLU A 91 -53.99 -55.50 3.86
CA GLU A 91 -54.23 -56.81 4.49
C GLU A 91 -55.32 -56.75 5.58
N GLU A 92 -55.31 -55.74 6.47
CA GLU A 92 -56.32 -55.60 7.54
C GLU A 92 -57.75 -55.46 6.98
N TYR A 93 -57.91 -54.69 5.90
CA TYR A 93 -59.22 -54.43 5.27
C TYR A 93 -59.51 -55.30 4.04
N ASN A 94 -58.63 -56.24 3.69
CA ASN A 94 -58.72 -57.09 2.50
C ASN A 94 -58.95 -56.28 1.19
N THR A 95 -58.18 -55.20 1.01
CA THR A 95 -58.22 -54.32 -0.18
C THR A 95 -56.88 -54.31 -0.91
N LYS A 96 -56.75 -53.56 -2.02
CA LYS A 96 -55.45 -53.38 -2.70
C LYS A 96 -54.72 -52.17 -2.10
N PRO A 97 -53.37 -52.19 -1.99
CA PRO A 97 -52.58 -51.07 -1.43
C PRO A 97 -52.87 -49.70 -2.07
N GLY A 98 -53.13 -49.68 -3.39
CA GLY A 98 -53.49 -48.44 -4.11
C GLY A 98 -54.86 -47.85 -3.75
N ASN A 99 -55.75 -48.62 -3.11
CA ASN A 99 -57.08 -48.17 -2.69
C ASN A 99 -57.11 -47.75 -1.21
N VAL A 100 -56.01 -47.92 -0.48
CA VAL A 100 -55.90 -47.46 0.91
C VAL A 100 -55.81 -45.93 0.94
N ASN A 101 -56.65 -45.34 1.78
CA ASN A 101 -56.75 -43.90 1.99
C ASN A 101 -56.71 -43.58 3.49
N ALA A 102 -56.67 -42.29 3.81
CA ALA A 102 -56.56 -41.80 5.18
C ALA A 102 -57.72 -42.22 6.11
N CYS A 103 -58.91 -42.54 5.59
CA CYS A 103 -60.03 -43.05 6.38
C CYS A 103 -59.80 -44.46 6.92
N HIS A 104 -59.03 -45.29 6.20
CA HIS A 104 -58.66 -46.63 6.66
C HIS A 104 -57.68 -46.60 7.84
N ILE A 105 -56.85 -45.55 7.95
CA ILE A 105 -55.98 -45.30 9.11
C ILE A 105 -56.81 -44.86 10.31
N ALA A 106 -57.69 -43.87 10.13
CA ALA A 106 -58.49 -43.31 11.24
C ALA A 106 -59.38 -44.36 11.93
N ASN A 107 -59.73 -45.44 11.23
CA ASN A 107 -60.56 -46.52 11.74
C ASN A 107 -59.78 -47.83 12.01
N SER A 108 -58.45 -47.84 11.90
CA SER A 108 -57.66 -49.07 12.09
C SER A 108 -57.73 -49.56 13.54
N ASN A 109 -57.71 -50.89 13.74
CA ASN A 109 -57.75 -51.45 15.09
C ASN A 109 -56.46 -51.19 15.88
N ALA A 110 -55.37 -50.89 15.17
CA ALA A 110 -54.05 -50.64 15.74
C ALA A 110 -53.81 -49.18 16.18
N ASN A 111 -54.73 -48.24 15.92
CA ASN A 111 -54.62 -46.82 16.27
C ASN A 111 -53.24 -46.21 15.91
N TYR A 112 -52.87 -46.29 14.64
CA TYR A 112 -51.60 -45.73 14.16
C TYR A 112 -51.59 -44.21 14.36
N SER A 113 -50.56 -43.69 15.03
CA SER A 113 -50.37 -42.25 15.25
C SER A 113 -48.91 -41.86 15.04
N LEU A 114 -48.64 -40.57 14.81
CA LEU A 114 -47.27 -40.06 14.67
C LEU A 114 -46.41 -40.26 15.94
N ASP A 115 -47.02 -40.44 17.11
CA ASP A 115 -46.34 -40.53 18.41
C ASP A 115 -46.09 -41.99 18.86
N LEU A 116 -46.34 -42.97 17.99
CA LEU A 116 -46.20 -44.38 18.33
C LEU A 116 -44.71 -44.79 18.34
N GLU A 117 -44.20 -45.21 19.50
CA GLU A 117 -42.81 -45.68 19.65
C GLU A 117 -42.56 -47.09 19.07
N THR A 118 -43.62 -47.91 18.90
CA THR A 118 -43.54 -49.24 18.32
C THR A 118 -43.60 -49.21 16.79
N GLY A 119 -42.87 -50.10 16.11
CA GLY A 119 -42.84 -50.19 14.64
C GLY A 119 -44.23 -50.29 14.01
N LEU A 120 -44.45 -49.57 12.91
CA LEU A 120 -45.67 -49.71 12.11
C LEU A 120 -45.78 -51.16 11.60
N CYS A 121 -47.00 -51.68 11.49
CA CYS A 121 -47.28 -53.03 11.00
C CYS A 121 -46.65 -54.19 11.80
N GLY A 122 -46.39 -54.00 13.10
CA GLY A 122 -45.80 -55.05 13.95
C GLY A 122 -44.30 -55.24 13.76
N GLY A 123 -43.61 -54.26 13.17
CA GLY A 123 -42.15 -54.26 13.08
C GLY A 123 -41.48 -54.18 14.46
N GLU A 124 -40.43 -54.98 14.67
CA GLU A 124 -39.65 -54.99 15.93
C GLU A 124 -38.78 -53.73 16.13
N ARG A 125 -38.65 -52.88 15.10
CA ARG A 125 -37.82 -51.66 15.14
C ARG A 125 -38.69 -50.40 15.30
N PRO A 126 -38.24 -49.40 16.07
CA PRO A 126 -38.96 -48.12 16.22
C PRO A 126 -39.00 -47.37 14.89
N ASN A 127 -40.09 -46.63 14.64
CA ASN A 127 -40.22 -45.79 13.45
C ASN A 127 -39.47 -44.46 13.62
N CYS A 128 -39.12 -43.83 12.50
CA CYS A 128 -38.65 -42.46 12.51
C CYS A 128 -39.85 -41.49 12.53
N ASN A 129 -40.17 -40.92 13.69
CA ASN A 129 -41.40 -40.15 13.91
C ASN A 129 -41.34 -38.70 13.38
N PHE A 130 -40.20 -38.24 12.89
CA PHE A 130 -39.96 -36.85 12.51
C PHE A 130 -39.18 -36.74 11.19
N PRO A 131 -39.83 -36.89 10.04
CA PRO A 131 -39.19 -36.76 8.73
C PRO A 131 -38.64 -35.34 8.45
N GLU A 132 -39.07 -34.32 9.22
CA GLU A 132 -38.60 -32.95 9.08
C GLU A 132 -37.10 -32.79 9.42
N TYR A 133 -36.54 -33.64 10.29
CA TYR A 133 -35.10 -33.60 10.61
C TYR A 133 -34.22 -33.80 9.38
N PHE A 134 -34.68 -34.56 8.39
CA PHE A 134 -33.94 -34.75 7.16
C PHE A 134 -33.81 -33.43 6.38
N THR A 135 -34.87 -32.63 6.35
CA THR A 135 -34.85 -31.30 5.71
C THR A 135 -33.92 -30.33 6.45
N TYR A 136 -33.88 -30.38 7.79
CA TYR A 136 -32.98 -29.56 8.60
C TYR A 136 -31.50 -29.92 8.41
N CYS A 137 -31.17 -31.21 8.27
CA CYS A 137 -29.80 -31.67 8.00
C CYS A 137 -29.26 -31.13 6.67
N VAL A 138 -30.12 -30.99 5.66
CA VAL A 138 -29.73 -30.44 4.35
C VAL A 138 -29.63 -28.93 4.38
N LEU A 139 -30.54 -28.25 5.06
CA LEU A 139 -30.41 -26.82 5.27
C LEU A 139 -29.09 -26.48 5.98
N LEU A 140 -28.67 -27.31 6.93
CA LEU A 140 -27.38 -27.15 7.61
C LEU A 140 -26.19 -27.37 6.67
N SER A 141 -26.22 -28.40 5.80
CA SER A 141 -25.13 -28.67 4.85
C SER A 141 -25.04 -27.59 3.77
N LEU A 142 -26.18 -27.11 3.27
CA LEU A 142 -26.27 -26.00 2.31
C LEU A 142 -25.76 -24.68 2.93
N LEU A 143 -26.07 -24.42 4.22
CA LEU A 143 -25.58 -23.25 4.93
C LEU A 143 -24.06 -23.32 5.15
N ALA A 144 -23.52 -24.49 5.48
CA ALA A 144 -22.08 -24.70 5.58
C ALA A 144 -21.38 -24.43 4.23
N CYS A 145 -21.92 -24.95 3.12
CA CYS A 145 -21.36 -24.69 1.79
C CYS A 145 -21.48 -23.21 1.37
N ALA A 146 -22.57 -22.53 1.71
CA ALA A 146 -22.78 -21.13 1.35
C ALA A 146 -21.81 -20.18 2.07
N VAL A 147 -21.54 -20.45 3.35
CA VAL A 147 -20.72 -19.59 4.22
C VAL A 147 -19.22 -19.85 4.04
N PHE A 148 -18.78 -21.11 3.97
CA PHE A 148 -17.36 -21.45 4.08
C PHE A 148 -16.62 -21.60 2.75
N LEU A 149 -17.31 -21.71 1.62
CA LEU A 149 -16.64 -21.81 0.32
C LEU A 149 -16.32 -20.43 -0.24
N GLN A 150 -15.05 -20.19 -0.56
CA GLN A 150 -14.57 -18.97 -1.20
C GLN A 150 -14.66 -19.08 -2.74
N ILE A 151 -15.87 -19.26 -3.27
CA ILE A 151 -16.15 -19.37 -4.73
C ILE A 151 -17.01 -18.19 -5.18
N SER A 152 -16.94 -17.84 -6.47
CA SER A 152 -17.88 -16.93 -7.11
C SER A 152 -19.34 -17.31 -6.81
N SER A 153 -20.22 -16.31 -6.75
CA SER A 153 -21.64 -16.50 -6.44
C SER A 153 -22.33 -17.49 -7.38
N ILE A 154 -21.92 -17.52 -8.65
CA ILE A 154 -22.39 -18.48 -9.66
C ILE A 154 -21.91 -19.91 -9.34
N GLY A 155 -20.63 -20.08 -8.98
CA GLY A 155 -20.09 -21.39 -8.62
C GLY A 155 -20.72 -21.96 -7.34
N LYS A 156 -20.99 -21.11 -6.34
CA LYS A 156 -21.75 -21.50 -5.14
C LYS A 156 -23.15 -21.99 -5.49
N LEU A 157 -23.85 -21.27 -6.37
CA LEU A 157 -25.20 -21.64 -6.80
C LEU A 157 -25.21 -23.01 -7.50
N VAL A 158 -24.28 -23.24 -8.43
CA VAL A 158 -24.17 -24.53 -9.15
C VAL A 158 -23.88 -25.68 -8.18
N LEU A 159 -22.97 -25.47 -7.23
CA LEU A 159 -22.62 -26.50 -6.24
C LEU A 159 -23.79 -26.80 -5.28
N MET A 160 -24.48 -25.77 -4.80
CA MET A 160 -25.66 -25.95 -3.94
C MET A 160 -26.77 -26.71 -4.67
N LEU A 161 -27.03 -26.38 -5.93
CA LEU A 161 -28.02 -27.10 -6.76
C LEU A 161 -27.61 -28.56 -6.98
N LEU A 162 -26.32 -28.86 -7.12
CA LEU A 162 -25.83 -30.23 -7.25
C LEU A 162 -26.02 -31.01 -5.95
N ILE A 163 -25.68 -30.42 -4.81
CA ILE A 163 -25.87 -31.02 -3.48
C ILE A 163 -27.36 -31.30 -3.23
N GLU A 164 -28.23 -30.35 -3.56
CA GLU A 164 -29.68 -30.49 -3.45
C GLU A 164 -30.22 -31.60 -4.36
N LEU A 165 -29.78 -31.65 -5.62
CA LEU A 165 -30.17 -32.71 -6.56
C LEU A 165 -29.76 -34.11 -6.07
N VAL A 166 -28.52 -34.26 -5.59
CA VAL A 166 -28.03 -35.53 -5.04
C VAL A 166 -28.85 -35.93 -3.81
N TYR A 167 -29.19 -34.97 -2.96
CA TYR A 167 -30.04 -35.22 -1.80
C TYR A 167 -31.45 -35.68 -2.18
N ILE A 168 -32.11 -35.01 -3.13
CA ILE A 168 -33.45 -35.40 -3.59
C ILE A 168 -33.42 -36.85 -4.09
N ILE A 169 -32.42 -37.21 -4.92
CA ILE A 169 -32.25 -38.57 -5.42
C ILE A 169 -32.00 -39.57 -4.27
N MET A 170 -31.16 -39.22 -3.30
CA MET A 170 -30.88 -40.07 -2.13
C MET A 170 -32.09 -40.24 -1.21
N MET A 171 -33.04 -39.32 -1.20
CA MET A 171 -34.27 -39.41 -0.39
C MET A 171 -35.38 -40.15 -1.11
N GLU A 172 -35.55 -39.90 -2.41
CA GLU A 172 -36.63 -40.48 -3.22
C GLU A 172 -36.42 -41.99 -3.43
N VAL A 173 -35.18 -42.48 -3.46
CA VAL A 173 -34.90 -43.91 -3.75
C VAL A 173 -35.12 -44.84 -2.54
N PRO A 174 -34.49 -44.65 -1.37
CA PRO A 174 -34.70 -45.48 -0.17
C PRO A 174 -35.77 -44.95 0.80
N GLY A 175 -36.09 -43.66 0.75
CA GLY A 175 -36.92 -42.97 1.76
C GLY A 175 -38.37 -42.72 1.37
N ALA A 176 -38.78 -42.96 0.11
CA ALA A 176 -40.14 -42.68 -0.38
C ALA A 176 -41.24 -43.23 0.55
N ILE A 177 -41.08 -44.47 1.01
CA ILE A 177 -42.04 -45.13 1.92
C ILE A 177 -42.17 -44.40 3.27
N LEU A 178 -41.09 -43.79 3.79
CA LEU A 178 -41.13 -43.02 5.03
C LEU A 178 -41.99 -41.76 4.88
N PHE A 179 -41.79 -41.03 3.78
CA PHE A 179 -42.55 -39.80 3.49
C PHE A 179 -44.00 -40.11 3.13
N ASP A 180 -44.25 -41.15 2.34
CA ASP A 180 -45.61 -41.60 2.00
C ASP A 180 -46.40 -42.02 3.24
N ASN A 181 -45.77 -42.73 4.18
CA ASN A 181 -46.39 -43.12 5.45
C ASN A 181 -46.71 -41.89 6.31
N ALA A 182 -45.77 -40.95 6.42
CA ALA A 182 -45.95 -39.72 7.18
C ALA A 182 -47.06 -38.83 6.59
N ASP A 183 -47.08 -38.64 5.26
CA ASP A 183 -48.11 -37.89 4.56
C ASP A 183 -49.50 -38.52 4.77
N LEU A 184 -49.59 -39.85 4.72
CA LEU A 184 -50.84 -40.58 4.95
C LEU A 184 -51.33 -40.46 6.40
N LEU A 185 -50.42 -40.51 7.38
CA LEU A 185 -50.72 -40.33 8.82
C LEU A 185 -51.12 -38.88 9.16
N VAL A 186 -50.43 -37.88 8.61
CA VAL A 186 -50.78 -36.46 8.77
C VAL A 186 -52.14 -36.18 8.15
N THR A 187 -52.41 -36.73 6.96
CA THR A 187 -53.71 -36.62 6.30
C THR A 187 -54.81 -37.29 7.14
N ALA A 188 -54.57 -38.47 7.71
CA ALA A 188 -55.53 -39.16 8.58
C ALA A 188 -55.83 -38.40 9.89
N ASN A 189 -54.82 -37.79 10.52
CA ASN A 189 -55.02 -36.93 11.68
C ASN A 189 -55.83 -35.67 11.35
N SER A 190 -55.72 -35.15 10.13
CA SER A 190 -56.52 -34.01 9.67
C SER A 190 -58.01 -34.35 9.39
N LEU A 191 -58.35 -35.64 9.35
CA LEU A 191 -59.71 -36.16 9.12
C LEU A 191 -60.52 -36.37 10.41
N SER A 192 -59.96 -36.08 11.60
CA SER A 192 -60.70 -36.14 12.86
C SER A 192 -61.88 -35.14 12.86
N PRO A 193 -63.12 -35.55 13.16
CA PRO A 193 -64.27 -34.66 13.18
C PRO A 193 -64.28 -33.92 14.51
N THR A 194 -63.49 -32.86 14.63
CA THR A 194 -63.66 -31.88 15.71
C THR A 194 -63.77 -30.48 15.13
N ASN A 195 -64.95 -29.88 15.32
CA ASN A 195 -65.24 -28.47 15.09
C ASN A 195 -64.09 -27.58 15.57
N GLY A 196 -63.28 -27.09 14.64
CA GLY A 196 -62.15 -26.22 14.94
C GLY A 196 -61.50 -25.75 13.65
N THR A 197 -61.54 -24.45 13.44
CA THR A 197 -60.93 -23.68 12.34
C THR A 197 -59.66 -24.28 11.75
N TRP A 198 -59.70 -24.56 10.44
CA TRP A 198 -58.58 -24.95 9.61
C TRP A 198 -57.54 -23.81 9.54
N THR A 199 -56.46 -23.93 10.32
CA THR A 199 -55.29 -23.05 10.20
C THR A 199 -54.14 -23.77 9.51
N TRP A 200 -54.01 -23.46 8.22
CA TRP A 200 -52.87 -23.56 7.32
C TRP A 200 -51.51 -23.85 7.99
N ARG A 201 -50.90 -25.00 7.69
CA ARG A 201 -49.50 -25.32 8.03
C ARG A 201 -48.69 -25.89 6.84
N ILE A 202 -48.84 -25.29 5.65
CA ILE A 202 -47.94 -25.54 4.50
C ILE A 202 -47.30 -24.24 3.98
N THR A 203 -47.46 -23.12 4.71
CA THR A 203 -46.94 -21.83 4.25
C THR A 203 -45.50 -21.55 4.69
N PHE A 204 -45.00 -22.25 5.72
CA PHE A 204 -43.70 -21.94 6.34
C PHE A 204 -42.49 -22.27 5.45
N LEU A 205 -42.51 -23.38 4.71
CA LEU A 205 -41.39 -23.76 3.82
C LEU A 205 -41.34 -22.93 2.54
N TYR A 206 -42.51 -22.58 1.96
CA TYR A 206 -42.57 -21.71 0.80
C TYR A 206 -42.13 -20.27 1.16
N GLN A 207 -42.47 -19.79 2.35
CA GLN A 207 -42.00 -18.47 2.83
C GLN A 207 -40.52 -18.46 3.19
N LEU A 208 -39.97 -19.52 3.81
CA LEU A 208 -38.54 -19.55 4.16
C LEU A 208 -37.61 -19.60 2.94
N VAL A 209 -38.03 -20.24 1.84
CA VAL A 209 -37.21 -20.39 0.62
C VAL A 209 -37.48 -19.27 -0.39
N PHE A 210 -38.73 -18.84 -0.60
CA PHE A 210 -39.05 -17.84 -1.63
C PHE A 210 -39.00 -16.39 -1.15
N ASP A 211 -39.15 -16.08 0.14
CA ASP A 211 -39.02 -14.70 0.62
C ASP A 211 -37.58 -14.13 0.48
N PRO A 212 -36.49 -14.87 0.74
CA PRO A 212 -35.15 -14.36 0.43
C PRO A 212 -34.90 -14.25 -1.08
N LEU A 213 -35.56 -15.09 -1.91
CA LEU A 213 -35.45 -15.03 -3.37
C LEU A 213 -36.21 -13.83 -3.96
N LYS A 214 -37.42 -13.52 -3.44
CA LYS A 214 -38.23 -12.36 -3.83
C LYS A 214 -37.60 -11.04 -3.38
N ARG A 215 -36.99 -10.99 -2.20
CA ARG A 215 -36.30 -9.80 -1.67
C ARG A 215 -35.04 -9.43 -2.49
N LYS A 216 -34.47 -10.40 -3.22
CA LYS A 216 -33.32 -10.19 -4.13
C LYS A 216 -33.71 -9.85 -5.58
N LEU A 217 -34.98 -10.06 -5.98
CA LEU A 217 -35.41 -9.99 -7.39
C LEU A 217 -36.35 -8.81 -7.71
N ILE A 218 -36.71 -7.95 -6.75
CA ILE A 218 -37.51 -6.75 -7.03
C ILE A 218 -36.60 -5.51 -7.07
N PRO A 219 -36.24 -4.98 -8.26
CA PRO A 219 -35.71 -3.64 -8.39
C PRO A 219 -36.85 -2.69 -8.71
N LEU A 220 -37.26 -1.83 -7.78
CA LEU A 220 -38.00 -0.61 -8.11
C LEU A 220 -37.81 0.43 -7.01
N ASN A 221 -36.92 1.38 -7.32
CA ASN A 221 -36.97 2.80 -6.98
C ASN A 221 -37.66 3.13 -5.65
N ALA A 222 -36.94 2.95 -4.54
CA ALA A 222 -37.10 3.81 -3.39
C ALA A 222 -35.72 4.36 -3.07
N ASP A 223 -35.64 5.69 -3.09
CA ASP A 223 -34.51 6.48 -2.67
C ASP A 223 -33.98 6.00 -1.31
N SER A 224 -32.65 6.11 -1.20
CA SER A 224 -31.82 6.34 -0.02
C SER A 224 -32.45 6.26 1.37
N ASP A 225 -31.69 5.61 2.24
CA ASP A 225 -31.73 5.63 3.72
C ASP A 225 -32.56 4.53 4.38
N GLY A 226 -31.87 3.48 4.79
CA GLY A 226 -32.40 2.47 5.72
C GLY A 226 -32.03 1.04 5.36
N VAL A 227 -30.73 0.72 5.35
CA VAL A 227 -30.29 -0.68 5.45
C VAL A 227 -29.66 -0.84 6.82
N ASP A 228 -30.26 -1.71 7.64
CA ASP A 228 -29.83 -2.02 9.01
C ASP A 228 -28.36 -2.52 9.04
N PRO A 229 -27.51 -1.95 9.92
CA PRO A 229 -26.07 -2.24 9.96
C PRO A 229 -25.71 -3.66 10.45
N GLY A 230 -26.65 -4.44 10.97
CA GLY A 230 -26.36 -5.76 11.56
C GLY A 230 -26.16 -6.91 10.56
N THR A 231 -26.51 -6.75 9.28
CA THR A 231 -26.32 -7.81 8.26
C THR A 231 -25.02 -7.61 7.45
N LEU A 232 -24.40 -6.44 7.55
CA LEU A 232 -23.13 -6.12 6.86
C LEU A 232 -21.90 -6.59 7.65
N ASP A 233 -22.00 -6.69 8.99
CA ASP A 233 -20.88 -7.05 9.87
C ASP A 233 -20.36 -8.48 9.65
N TYR A 234 -21.23 -9.42 9.30
CA TYR A 234 -20.84 -10.81 9.01
C TYR A 234 -20.19 -10.99 7.62
N ALA A 235 -20.38 -10.05 6.70
CA ALA A 235 -19.66 -10.00 5.42
C ALA A 235 -18.33 -9.23 5.52
N GLY A 236 -18.16 -8.39 6.55
CA GLY A 236 -16.95 -7.62 6.81
C GLY A 236 -15.77 -8.45 7.32
N HIS A 237 -16.03 -9.55 8.04
CA HIS A 237 -14.99 -10.40 8.63
C HIS A 237 -14.35 -11.44 7.68
N HIS A 238 -14.94 -11.68 6.50
CA HIS A 238 -14.49 -12.75 5.59
C HIS A 238 -13.75 -12.27 4.34
N PHE A 239 -13.51 -10.96 4.20
CA PHE A 239 -12.60 -10.35 3.20
C PHE A 239 -11.19 -10.19 3.79
N GLY A 240 -10.67 -11.25 4.39
CA GLY A 240 -9.32 -11.27 4.98
C GLY A 240 -8.20 -11.11 3.95
N ASP A 241 -8.48 -11.39 2.68
CA ASP A 241 -7.49 -11.38 1.59
C ASP A 241 -7.58 -10.12 0.67
N GLU A 242 -8.60 -9.27 0.83
CA GLU A 242 -8.60 -7.90 0.25
C GLU A 242 -7.59 -7.00 0.98
N LYS A 243 -7.45 -7.18 2.30
CA LYS A 243 -6.51 -6.42 3.13
C LYS A 243 -5.05 -6.55 2.70
N PRO A 244 -4.47 -7.75 2.48
CA PRO A 244 -3.06 -7.84 2.13
C PRO A 244 -2.77 -7.23 0.76
N LEU A 245 -3.62 -7.41 -0.27
CA LEU A 245 -3.35 -6.89 -1.61
C LEU A 245 -3.51 -5.36 -1.72
N GLN A 246 -4.59 -4.80 -1.17
CA GLN A 246 -4.73 -3.34 -1.09
C GLN A 246 -3.72 -2.72 -0.14
N ALA A 247 -3.44 -3.34 1.02
CA ALA A 247 -2.40 -2.82 1.90
C ALA A 247 -1.00 -2.99 1.33
N THR A 248 -0.74 -3.95 0.41
CA THR A 248 0.55 -4.01 -0.30
C THR A 248 0.63 -2.99 -1.41
N GLU A 249 -0.42 -2.79 -2.22
CA GLU A 249 -0.44 -1.72 -3.23
C GLU A 249 -0.36 -0.32 -2.56
N GLU A 250 -1.10 -0.06 -1.49
CA GLU A 250 -1.02 1.19 -0.72
C GLU A 250 0.34 1.34 -0.01
N LYS A 251 0.94 0.25 0.45
CA LYS A 251 2.29 0.28 1.03
C LYS A 251 3.36 0.54 -0.02
N GLU A 252 3.26 -0.07 -1.20
CA GLU A 252 4.15 0.19 -2.34
C GLU A 252 4.02 1.65 -2.78
N GLU A 253 2.80 2.17 -2.96
CA GLU A 253 2.56 3.58 -3.28
C GLU A 253 3.09 4.51 -2.18
N MET A 254 2.93 4.15 -0.89
CA MET A 254 3.47 4.93 0.22
C MET A 254 5.00 4.90 0.23
N GLU A 255 5.63 3.76 -0.07
CA GLU A 255 7.08 3.63 -0.16
C GLU A 255 7.66 4.41 -1.36
N GLU A 256 7.00 4.36 -2.52
CA GLU A 256 7.34 5.17 -3.69
C GLU A 256 7.22 6.66 -3.41
N LEU A 257 6.11 7.09 -2.81
CA LEU A 257 5.88 8.48 -2.43
C LEU A 257 6.90 8.95 -1.40
N GLN A 258 7.22 8.12 -0.41
CA GLN A 258 8.28 8.43 0.55
C GLN A 258 9.66 8.50 -0.11
N ALA A 259 9.99 7.59 -1.03
CA ALA A 259 11.25 7.61 -1.76
C ALA A 259 11.37 8.87 -2.64
N TYR A 260 10.27 9.26 -3.30
CA TYR A 260 10.17 10.49 -4.08
C TYR A 260 10.34 11.74 -3.20
N ASN A 261 9.63 11.82 -2.07
CA ASN A 261 9.77 12.92 -1.11
C ASN A 261 11.19 13.02 -0.53
N ARG A 262 11.82 11.89 -0.22
CA ARG A 262 13.22 11.85 0.23
C ARG A 262 14.18 12.37 -0.85
N ARG A 263 13.99 11.99 -2.12
CA ARG A 263 14.79 12.51 -3.24
C ARG A 263 14.64 14.01 -3.40
N LEU A 264 13.41 14.54 -3.35
CA LEU A 264 13.17 15.98 -3.42
C LEU A 264 13.83 16.72 -2.25
N LEU A 265 13.78 16.16 -1.05
CA LEU A 265 14.43 16.76 0.12
C LEU A 265 15.95 16.83 -0.05
N HIS A 266 16.57 15.76 -0.58
CA HIS A 266 18.01 15.72 -0.87
C HIS A 266 18.44 16.66 -1.99
N ASN A 267 17.52 17.14 -2.84
CA ASN A 267 17.81 18.20 -3.82
C ASN A 267 17.87 19.60 -3.18
N ILE A 268 17.31 19.77 -1.98
CA ILE A 268 17.23 21.06 -1.27
C ILE A 268 18.25 21.13 -0.14
N LEU A 269 18.47 20.01 0.56
CA LEU A 269 19.31 19.91 1.74
C LEU A 269 20.34 18.79 1.59
N PRO A 270 21.58 18.97 2.07
CA PRO A 270 22.57 17.90 2.16
C PRO A 270 22.04 16.69 2.91
N LYS A 271 22.53 15.48 2.59
CA LYS A 271 22.01 14.21 3.14
C LYS A 271 21.97 14.17 4.67
N ASP A 272 23.06 14.59 5.31
CA ASP A 272 23.20 14.57 6.77
C ASP A 272 22.26 15.60 7.43
N VAL A 273 22.07 16.77 6.78
CA VAL A 273 21.14 17.82 7.23
C VAL A 273 19.68 17.37 7.05
N ALA A 274 19.35 16.75 5.91
CA ALA A 274 18.02 16.20 5.66
C ALA A 274 17.65 15.11 6.68
N ALA A 275 18.60 14.25 7.05
CA ALA A 275 18.40 13.25 8.10
C ALA A 275 18.06 13.89 9.45
N HIS A 276 18.67 15.03 9.78
CA HIS A 276 18.33 15.80 10.98
C HIS A 276 16.87 16.28 10.99
N PHE A 277 16.31 16.70 9.84
CA PHE A 277 14.91 17.11 9.75
C PHE A 277 13.91 15.95 9.66
N LEU A 278 14.36 14.76 9.22
CA LEU A 278 13.52 13.56 9.14
C LEU A 278 13.48 12.75 10.46
N ALA A 279 14.43 12.97 11.37
CA ALA A 279 14.44 12.32 12.68
C ALA A 279 13.26 12.83 13.53
N ARG A 280 12.30 11.92 13.76
CA ARG A 280 11.02 12.17 14.44
C ARG A 280 11.26 12.46 15.92
N GLU A 281 11.26 13.75 16.29
CA GLU A 281 11.01 14.32 17.65
C GLU A 281 11.55 15.76 17.79
N ARG A 282 11.19 16.70 16.90
CA ARG A 282 11.47 18.12 17.17
C ARG A 282 10.30 19.04 16.87
N ARG A 283 10.14 20.02 17.76
CA ARG A 283 9.27 21.18 17.57
C ARG A 283 9.80 21.96 16.37
N ASN A 284 8.93 22.30 15.42
CA ASN A 284 9.24 22.97 14.14
C ASN A 284 9.93 24.36 14.24
N ASP A 285 10.32 24.80 15.44
CA ASP A 285 10.80 26.15 15.72
C ASP A 285 12.31 26.26 15.99
N GLU A 286 13.04 25.13 16.02
CA GLU A 286 14.49 25.15 16.31
C GLU A 286 15.31 25.26 15.02
N LEU A 287 16.02 26.38 14.86
CA LEU A 287 16.91 26.66 13.73
C LEU A 287 18.06 25.64 13.71
N TYR A 288 18.24 24.93 12.58
CA TYR A 288 19.42 24.08 12.39
C TYR A 288 20.66 24.94 12.10
N TYR A 289 21.70 24.77 12.92
CA TYR A 289 23.02 25.34 12.68
C TYR A 289 24.14 24.40 13.16
N GLN A 290 25.30 24.48 12.51
CA GLN A 290 26.52 23.75 12.86
C GLN A 290 27.73 24.68 12.71
N SER A 291 28.64 24.66 13.68
CA SER A 291 29.91 25.39 13.61
C SER A 291 31.00 24.46 13.09
N CYS A 292 31.64 24.82 11.98
CA CYS A 292 32.69 24.06 11.33
C CYS A 292 34.01 24.84 11.41
N GLU A 293 35.06 24.26 11.99
CA GLU A 293 36.30 24.99 12.29
C GLU A 293 37.26 25.14 11.09
N CYS A 294 37.31 24.16 10.20
CA CYS A 294 38.24 24.11 9.08
C CYS A 294 37.49 23.75 7.81
N VAL A 295 36.97 24.76 7.13
CA VAL A 295 36.23 24.63 5.88
C VAL A 295 37.00 25.33 4.78
N ALA A 296 37.11 24.68 3.62
CA ALA A 296 37.60 25.33 2.41
C ALA A 296 36.42 25.78 1.56
N VAL A 297 36.45 27.03 1.08
CA VAL A 297 35.35 27.66 0.35
C VAL A 297 35.87 28.15 -1.00
N MET A 298 35.10 27.85 -2.04
CA MET A 298 35.36 28.24 -3.42
C MET A 298 34.24 29.12 -3.97
N PHE A 299 34.64 30.18 -4.67
CA PHE A 299 33.80 30.94 -5.59
C PHE A 299 34.44 30.84 -6.98
N ALA A 300 33.71 30.33 -7.96
CA ALA A 300 34.15 30.26 -9.35
C ALA A 300 33.18 31.07 -10.22
N SER A 301 33.64 32.15 -10.84
CA SER A 301 32.79 33.04 -11.63
C SER A 301 33.23 33.14 -13.09
N ILE A 302 32.24 33.11 -13.98
CA ILE A 302 32.45 33.36 -15.42
C ILE A 302 32.43 34.87 -15.63
N SER A 303 33.61 35.45 -15.88
CA SER A 303 33.86 36.89 -15.82
C SER A 303 33.14 37.68 -16.92
N ASN A 304 33.13 37.15 -18.14
CA ASN A 304 32.55 37.80 -19.32
C ASN A 304 31.13 37.30 -19.66
N PHE A 305 30.47 36.56 -18.76
CA PHE A 305 29.11 36.09 -19.01
C PHE A 305 28.10 37.24 -19.18
N SER A 306 28.27 38.33 -18.43
CA SER A 306 27.41 39.52 -18.57
C SER A 306 27.54 40.20 -19.93
N GLU A 307 28.71 40.10 -20.59
CA GLU A 307 28.91 40.62 -21.96
C GLU A 307 28.33 39.69 -23.02
N PHE A 308 28.35 38.38 -22.74
CA PHE A 308 27.71 37.36 -23.57
C PHE A 308 26.17 37.41 -23.51
N TYR A 309 25.62 37.82 -22.36
CA TYR A 309 24.18 37.95 -22.19
C TYR A 309 23.64 39.15 -22.97
N VAL A 310 23.09 38.89 -24.17
CA VAL A 310 22.42 39.90 -24.99
C VAL A 310 20.96 39.52 -25.21
N GLU A 311 20.06 40.39 -24.75
CA GLU A 311 18.60 40.29 -24.97
C GLU A 311 18.26 40.80 -26.39
N LEU A 312 18.37 39.92 -27.39
CA LEU A 312 17.93 40.18 -28.75
C LEU A 312 16.81 39.22 -29.13
N GLU A 313 15.88 39.65 -29.99
CA GLU A 313 14.82 38.79 -30.56
C GLU A 313 15.41 37.56 -31.27
N ALA A 314 16.59 37.71 -31.88
CA ALA A 314 17.32 36.60 -32.52
C ALA A 314 17.85 35.54 -31.53
N ASN A 315 17.88 35.84 -30.23
CA ASN A 315 18.39 34.98 -29.17
C ASN A 315 17.26 34.52 -28.20
N ASN A 316 16.01 34.53 -28.67
CA ASN A 316 14.83 34.25 -27.85
C ASN A 316 14.83 35.03 -26.53
N GLU A 317 15.11 36.35 -26.58
CA GLU A 317 15.12 37.22 -25.39
C GLU A 317 16.12 36.78 -24.29
N GLY A 318 17.25 36.17 -24.68
CA GLY A 318 18.32 35.76 -23.76
C GLY A 318 18.13 34.38 -23.12
N VAL A 319 17.07 33.65 -23.47
CA VAL A 319 16.79 32.29 -22.98
C VAL A 319 17.90 31.30 -23.38
N GLU A 320 18.45 31.40 -24.59
CA GLU A 320 19.53 30.52 -25.02
C GLU A 320 20.83 30.75 -24.24
N CYS A 321 21.09 31.98 -23.77
CA CYS A 321 22.22 32.26 -22.89
C CYS A 321 22.05 31.56 -21.54
N LEU A 322 20.83 31.56 -20.99
CA LEU A 322 20.51 30.83 -19.75
C LEU A 322 20.60 29.32 -19.94
N ARG A 323 20.18 28.80 -21.10
CA ARG A 323 20.35 27.38 -21.43
C ARG A 323 21.81 26.99 -21.44
N LEU A 324 22.67 27.76 -22.10
CA LEU A 324 24.11 27.50 -22.11
C LEU A 324 24.70 27.57 -20.70
N LEU A 325 24.32 28.56 -19.89
CA LEU A 325 24.76 28.62 -18.50
C LEU A 325 24.32 27.38 -17.71
N ASN A 326 23.09 26.91 -17.92
CA ASN A 326 22.60 25.70 -17.28
C ASN A 326 23.41 24.45 -17.68
N GLU A 327 23.80 24.32 -18.96
CA GLU A 327 24.69 23.25 -19.40
C GLU A 327 26.08 23.33 -18.72
N ILE A 328 26.68 24.53 -18.65
CA ILE A 328 27.97 24.72 -17.96
C ILE A 328 27.88 24.31 -16.48
N ILE A 329 26.80 24.70 -15.81
CA ILE A 329 26.59 24.35 -14.39
C ILE A 329 26.30 22.84 -14.23
N ALA A 330 25.60 22.22 -15.19
CA ALA A 330 25.37 20.78 -15.20
C ALA A 330 26.69 20.01 -15.36
N ASP A 331 27.59 20.44 -16.24
CA ASP A 331 28.94 19.86 -16.37
C ASP A 331 29.72 19.97 -15.05
N PHE A 332 29.63 21.11 -14.36
CA PHE A 332 30.29 21.29 -13.05
C PHE A 332 29.70 20.38 -11.97
N ASP A 333 28.38 20.17 -12.00
CA ASP A 333 27.66 19.26 -11.10
C ASP A 333 27.96 17.79 -11.41
N GLU A 334 28.24 17.44 -12.67
CA GLU A 334 28.72 16.10 -13.03
C GLU A 334 30.11 15.86 -12.44
N ILE A 335 31.03 16.83 -12.60
CA ILE A 335 32.38 16.71 -12.04
C ILE A 335 32.34 16.58 -10.52
N ILE A 336 31.59 17.43 -9.79
CA ILE A 336 31.55 17.35 -8.31
C ILE A 336 30.97 16.02 -7.80
N SER A 337 30.22 15.29 -8.63
CA SER A 337 29.65 13.99 -8.30
C SER A 337 30.64 12.82 -8.39
N GLU A 338 31.83 13.03 -8.96
CA GLU A 338 32.89 12.02 -9.05
C GLU A 338 33.39 11.60 -7.65
N GLU A 339 33.83 10.34 -7.52
CA GLU A 339 34.21 9.75 -6.22
C GLU A 339 35.32 10.53 -5.50
N GLN A 340 36.28 11.08 -6.26
CA GLN A 340 37.38 11.89 -5.73
C GLN A 340 36.92 13.21 -5.08
N PHE A 341 35.74 13.71 -5.46
CA PHE A 341 35.16 14.96 -4.95
C PHE A 341 34.01 14.75 -3.97
N ARG A 342 33.80 13.52 -3.46
CA ARG A 342 32.74 13.19 -2.49
C ARG A 342 32.77 14.02 -1.20
N GLN A 343 33.90 14.66 -0.88
CA GLN A 343 34.06 15.54 0.28
C GLN A 343 33.63 17.00 0.01
N LEU A 344 33.26 17.33 -1.24
CA LEU A 344 32.81 18.64 -1.66
C LEU A 344 31.29 18.70 -1.66
N GLU A 345 30.76 19.84 -1.25
CA GLU A 345 29.33 20.13 -1.27
C GLU A 345 29.10 21.41 -2.06
N LYS A 346 28.20 21.35 -3.04
CA LYS A 346 27.69 22.55 -3.72
C LYS A 346 26.80 23.31 -2.75
N ILE A 347 27.08 24.61 -2.56
CA ILE A 347 26.24 25.46 -1.70
C ILE A 347 25.13 26.07 -2.52
N LYS A 348 25.47 26.78 -3.60
CA LYS A 348 24.51 27.45 -4.49
C LYS A 348 25.18 27.97 -5.75
N THR A 349 24.34 28.30 -6.72
CA THR A 349 24.72 29.10 -7.88
C THR A 349 24.14 30.50 -7.73
N ILE A 350 24.96 31.53 -7.92
CA ILE A 350 24.59 32.95 -7.82
C ILE A 350 24.90 33.63 -9.16
N GLY A 351 23.90 33.75 -10.03
CA GLY A 351 24.12 34.23 -11.40
C GLY A 351 25.09 33.30 -12.14
N SER A 352 26.20 33.85 -12.65
CA SER A 352 27.28 33.09 -13.30
C SER A 352 28.37 32.60 -12.33
N THR A 353 28.11 32.64 -11.01
CA THR A 353 29.07 32.23 -9.98
C THR A 353 28.65 30.91 -9.32
N TYR A 354 29.52 29.93 -9.37
CA TYR A 354 29.40 28.63 -8.71
C TYR A 354 30.07 28.67 -7.33
N MET A 355 29.34 28.29 -6.28
CA MET A 355 29.84 28.25 -4.91
C MET A 355 29.83 26.83 -4.38
N ALA A 356 30.99 26.35 -3.95
CA ALA A 356 31.17 25.05 -3.32
C ALA A 356 32.06 25.18 -2.08
N ALA A 357 31.93 24.22 -1.16
CA ALA A 357 32.75 24.16 0.04
C ALA A 357 33.05 22.72 0.43
N SER A 358 34.07 22.53 1.26
CA SER A 358 34.46 21.22 1.77
C SER A 358 34.76 21.26 3.27
N GLY A 359 34.65 20.11 3.95
CA GLY A 359 34.80 20.04 5.40
C GLY A 359 33.54 20.46 6.19
N LEU A 360 32.36 20.38 5.57
CA LEU A 360 31.08 20.71 6.22
C LEU A 360 30.47 19.52 6.98
N ASN A 361 30.73 18.28 6.54
CA ASN A 361 30.18 17.09 7.16
C ASN A 361 31.24 16.41 8.05
N ASP A 362 30.89 16.10 9.30
CA ASP A 362 31.80 15.43 10.24
C ASP A 362 32.22 14.02 9.76
N SER A 363 31.38 13.39 8.93
CA SER A 363 31.60 12.06 8.34
C SER A 363 32.68 12.06 7.25
N THR A 364 32.81 13.17 6.51
CA THR A 364 33.79 13.33 5.43
C THR A 364 34.96 14.22 5.82
N TYR A 365 34.96 14.80 7.02
CA TYR A 365 35.98 15.72 7.47
C TYR A 365 37.22 14.99 8.00
N ASP A 366 38.27 14.90 7.17
CA ASP A 366 39.60 14.49 7.63
C ASP A 366 40.31 15.68 8.30
N LYS A 367 40.25 15.69 9.64
CA LYS A 367 40.94 16.65 10.53
C LYS A 367 42.46 16.62 10.40
N VAL A 368 43.03 15.45 10.10
CA VAL A 368 44.48 15.21 10.20
C VAL A 368 45.15 15.41 8.85
N GLY A 369 44.65 14.77 7.79
CA GLY A 369 45.25 14.82 6.46
C GLY A 369 44.75 15.96 5.58
N LYS A 370 43.73 16.72 6.01
CA LYS A 370 43.14 17.86 5.28
C LYS A 370 42.81 17.54 3.81
N THR A 371 42.44 16.30 3.52
CA THR A 371 42.23 15.81 2.14
C THR A 371 41.12 16.59 1.42
N HIS A 372 40.11 17.04 2.15
CA HIS A 372 39.02 17.87 1.63
C HIS A 372 39.50 19.22 1.04
N ILE A 373 40.63 19.75 1.52
CA ILE A 373 41.22 20.99 0.98
C ILE A 373 41.89 20.72 -0.37
N LYS A 374 42.60 19.58 -0.47
CA LYS A 374 43.22 19.10 -1.73
C LYS A 374 42.15 18.82 -2.78
N ALA A 375 41.11 18.07 -2.41
CA ALA A 375 39.98 17.80 -3.29
C ALA A 375 39.34 19.10 -3.85
N LEU A 376 39.21 20.16 -3.04
CA LEU A 376 38.67 21.43 -3.52
C LEU A 376 39.63 22.17 -4.47
N ALA A 377 40.95 22.11 -4.22
CA ALA A 377 41.95 22.67 -5.11
C ALA A 377 42.01 21.93 -6.46
N ASP A 378 41.94 20.60 -6.43
CA ASP A 378 41.90 19.75 -7.61
C ASP A 378 40.61 19.98 -8.41
N TYR A 379 39.48 20.12 -7.72
CA TYR A 379 38.21 20.49 -8.35
C TYR A 379 38.30 21.86 -9.03
N ALA A 380 38.89 22.86 -8.38
CA ALA A 380 39.08 24.19 -8.98
C ALA A 380 39.92 24.13 -10.28
N MET A 381 41.00 23.34 -10.29
CA MET A 381 41.79 23.12 -11.52
C MET A 381 41.00 22.36 -12.58
N ARG A 382 40.22 21.34 -12.18
CA ARG A 382 39.37 20.57 -13.09
C ARG A 382 38.30 21.44 -13.74
N LEU A 383 37.70 22.38 -13.01
CA LEU A 383 36.76 23.35 -13.56
C LEU A 383 37.44 24.25 -14.61
N MET A 384 38.68 24.69 -14.36
CA MET A 384 39.44 25.51 -15.32
C MET A 384 39.65 24.77 -16.64
N ASP A 385 39.95 23.48 -16.60
CA ASP A 385 40.08 22.67 -17.81
C ASP A 385 38.73 22.38 -18.48
N GLN A 386 37.67 22.17 -17.69
CA GLN A 386 36.33 22.02 -18.24
C GLN A 386 35.87 23.28 -18.97
N MET A 387 36.21 24.47 -18.48
CA MET A 387 35.91 25.72 -19.16
C MET A 387 36.63 25.83 -20.52
N LYS A 388 37.89 25.37 -20.62
CA LYS A 388 38.60 25.29 -21.91
C LYS A 388 37.89 24.34 -22.87
N TYR A 389 37.51 23.15 -22.39
CA TYR A 389 36.75 22.18 -23.17
C TYR A 389 35.43 22.75 -23.70
N ILE A 390 34.67 23.44 -22.84
CA ILE A 390 33.41 24.09 -23.20
C ILE A 390 33.65 25.17 -24.26
N ASN A 391 34.70 25.99 -24.13
CA ASN A 391 35.05 27.02 -25.11
C ASN A 391 35.34 26.42 -26.49
N GLU A 392 36.10 25.32 -26.54
CA GLU A 392 36.41 24.61 -27.79
C GLU A 392 35.15 24.04 -28.47
N HIS A 393 34.21 23.48 -27.71
CA HIS A 393 33.02 22.81 -28.25
C HIS A 393 31.83 23.74 -28.49
N SER A 394 31.77 24.88 -27.79
CA SER A 394 30.69 25.86 -27.95
C SER A 394 31.07 27.03 -28.87
N PHE A 395 32.31 27.09 -29.36
CA PHE A 395 32.88 28.22 -30.12
C PHE A 395 32.75 29.56 -29.37
N ASN A 396 32.86 29.51 -28.04
CA ASN A 396 32.89 30.69 -27.17
C ASN A 396 34.28 30.88 -26.54
N ASN A 397 34.44 32.00 -25.83
CA ASN A 397 35.66 32.33 -25.11
C ASN A 397 35.34 32.83 -23.71
N PHE A 398 34.65 32.01 -22.92
CA PHE A 398 34.36 32.30 -21.53
C PHE A 398 35.64 32.28 -20.70
N GLN A 399 35.83 33.32 -19.90
CA GLN A 399 36.97 33.40 -18.99
C GLN A 399 36.49 33.18 -17.57
N MET A 400 37.12 32.24 -16.87
CA MET A 400 36.76 31.90 -15.50
C MET A 400 37.81 32.40 -14.52
N LYS A 401 37.36 32.94 -13.39
CA LYS A 401 38.23 33.24 -12.26
C LYS A 401 37.72 32.49 -11.05
N ILE A 402 38.64 32.00 -10.22
CA ILE A 402 38.30 31.23 -9.02
C ILE A 402 39.01 31.84 -7.81
N GLY A 403 38.25 32.02 -6.72
CA GLY A 403 38.77 32.42 -5.42
C GLY A 403 38.62 31.32 -4.39
N LEU A 404 39.71 30.97 -3.71
CA LEU A 404 39.75 29.97 -2.65
C LEU A 404 40.19 30.58 -1.32
N ASN A 405 39.57 30.16 -0.23
CA ASN A 405 40.01 30.46 1.12
C ASN A 405 39.65 29.34 2.10
N ILE A 406 40.38 29.26 3.21
CA ILE A 406 40.12 28.31 4.30
C ILE A 406 39.87 29.03 5.63
N GLY A 407 39.11 28.40 6.51
CA GLY A 407 38.86 28.92 7.86
C GLY A 407 37.52 28.45 8.45
N PRO A 408 37.13 28.99 9.61
CA PRO A 408 35.90 28.61 10.29
C PRO A 408 34.67 29.22 9.60
N VAL A 409 33.56 28.49 9.63
CA VAL A 409 32.24 28.92 9.14
C VAL A 409 31.13 28.38 10.04
N VAL A 410 29.96 28.99 9.95
CA VAL A 410 28.71 28.47 10.51
C VAL A 410 27.83 28.04 9.36
N ALA A 411 27.47 26.77 9.30
CA ALA A 411 26.50 26.23 8.36
C ALA A 411 25.11 26.19 9.01
N GLY A 412 24.05 26.28 8.22
CA GLY A 412 22.69 26.19 8.75
C GLY A 412 21.61 26.29 7.69
N VAL A 413 20.37 26.03 8.09
CA VAL A 413 19.20 26.13 7.22
C VAL A 413 18.36 27.32 7.62
N ILE A 414 18.12 28.24 6.68
CA ILE A 414 17.29 29.43 6.91
C ILE A 414 16.05 29.42 6.03
N GLY A 415 14.94 29.97 6.54
CA GLY A 415 13.70 30.20 5.77
C GLY A 415 12.60 29.19 6.06
N ALA A 416 11.49 29.66 6.65
CA ALA A 416 10.38 28.80 7.08
C ALA A 416 9.57 28.20 5.91
N ARG A 417 9.47 28.90 4.77
CA ARG A 417 8.70 28.44 3.59
C ARG A 417 9.56 27.96 2.43
N LYS A 418 10.79 28.45 2.36
CA LYS A 418 11.78 28.09 1.35
C LYS A 418 13.10 27.85 2.10
N PRO A 419 13.25 26.67 2.71
CA PRO A 419 14.47 26.36 3.45
C PRO A 419 15.65 26.38 2.47
N GLN A 420 16.71 27.08 2.87
CA GLN A 420 17.97 27.17 2.12
C GLN A 420 19.10 26.82 3.07
N TYR A 421 19.85 25.78 2.72
CA TYR A 421 21.12 25.49 3.35
C TYR A 421 22.16 26.48 2.85
N ASP A 422 22.91 27.11 3.76
CA ASP A 422 23.94 28.08 3.42
C ASP A 422 25.03 28.12 4.50
N ILE A 423 26.15 28.77 4.18
CA ILE A 423 27.28 28.94 5.08
C ILE A 423 27.62 30.42 5.28
N TRP A 424 27.89 30.80 6.52
CA TRP A 424 28.22 32.16 6.93
C TRP A 424 29.55 32.22 7.64
N GLY A 425 30.29 33.31 7.42
CA GLY A 425 31.53 33.54 8.13
C GLY A 425 32.45 34.50 7.40
N ASN A 426 33.47 34.97 8.12
CA ASN A 426 34.52 35.81 7.53
C ASN A 426 35.27 35.05 6.42
N THR A 427 35.43 33.73 6.59
CA THR A 427 36.05 32.84 5.60
C THR A 427 35.35 32.90 4.24
N VAL A 428 34.02 32.85 4.23
CA VAL A 428 33.19 32.96 3.01
C VAL A 428 33.36 34.33 2.36
N ASN A 429 33.33 35.39 3.19
CA ASN A 429 33.53 36.75 2.70
C ASN A 429 34.91 36.93 2.05
N VAL A 430 35.97 36.39 2.67
CA VAL A 430 37.33 36.45 2.10
C VAL A 430 37.43 35.63 0.81
N ALA A 431 36.83 34.43 0.74
CA ALA A 431 36.78 33.63 -0.48
C ALA A 431 36.11 34.39 -1.64
N SER A 432 34.95 35.00 -1.38
CA SER A 432 34.25 35.87 -2.33
C SER A 432 35.11 37.07 -2.76
N ARG A 433 35.98 37.59 -1.88
CA ARG A 433 36.94 38.65 -2.25
C ARG A 433 38.08 38.12 -3.12
N MET A 434 38.55 36.90 -2.90
CA MET A 434 39.53 36.26 -3.79
C MET A 434 38.97 36.07 -5.19
N ASP A 435 37.68 35.76 -5.33
CA ASP A 435 37.02 35.70 -6.64
C ASP A 435 36.82 37.10 -7.26
N SER A 436 36.23 38.04 -6.53
CA SER A 436 35.96 39.38 -7.07
C SER A 436 37.22 40.17 -7.44
N THR A 437 38.34 39.96 -6.74
CA THR A 437 39.65 40.53 -7.06
C THR A 437 40.51 39.61 -7.93
N GLY A 438 39.96 38.47 -8.33
CA GLY A 438 40.59 37.48 -9.20
C GLY A 438 40.95 38.03 -10.58
N VAL A 439 42.02 37.47 -11.15
CA VAL A 439 42.39 37.71 -12.54
C VAL A 439 41.72 36.61 -13.39
N PRO A 440 41.14 36.93 -14.57
CA PRO A 440 40.60 35.93 -15.47
C PRO A 440 41.63 34.84 -15.78
N ASP A 441 41.13 33.62 -15.92
CA ASP A 441 41.88 32.40 -16.19
C ASP A 441 42.93 32.03 -15.13
N ARG A 442 42.73 32.48 -13.89
CA ARG A 442 43.60 32.15 -12.74
C ARG A 442 42.79 31.76 -11.51
N ILE A 443 43.39 30.92 -10.67
CA ILE A 443 42.87 30.54 -9.36
C ILE A 443 43.63 31.33 -8.30
N GLN A 444 42.95 32.22 -7.58
CA GLN A 444 43.53 33.03 -6.51
C GLN A 444 43.28 32.39 -5.14
N VAL A 445 44.34 32.30 -4.33
CA VAL A 445 44.29 31.73 -2.98
C VAL A 445 44.84 32.68 -1.92
N THR A 446 44.40 32.50 -0.68
CA THR A 446 44.93 33.21 0.49
C THR A 446 46.24 32.61 1.00
N THR A 447 46.93 33.34 1.88
CA THR A 447 48.19 32.88 2.50
C THR A 447 48.00 31.59 3.32
N ASP A 448 46.89 31.47 4.04
CA ASP A 448 46.62 30.27 4.87
C ASP A 448 46.46 29.02 4.00
N LEU A 449 45.79 29.16 2.84
CA LEU A 449 45.64 28.05 1.90
C LEU A 449 46.97 27.74 1.18
N TYR A 450 47.77 28.75 0.85
CA TYR A 450 49.12 28.56 0.31
C TYR A 450 49.99 27.69 1.24
N GLN A 451 49.96 27.91 2.55
CA GLN A 451 50.74 27.11 3.50
C GLN A 451 50.32 25.63 3.50
N VAL A 452 49.02 25.35 3.33
CA VAL A 452 48.52 23.98 3.27
C VAL A 452 48.89 23.32 1.94
N LEU A 453 48.66 23.99 0.81
CA LEU A 453 48.90 23.41 -0.52
C LEU A 453 50.39 23.28 -0.86
N SER A 454 51.23 24.20 -0.41
CA SER A 454 52.69 24.12 -0.61
C SER A 454 53.33 22.94 0.12
N ALA A 455 52.75 22.49 1.24
CA ALA A 455 53.18 21.27 1.94
C ALA A 455 52.83 19.99 1.17
N GLU A 456 51.91 20.08 0.20
CA GLU A 456 51.34 18.97 -0.57
C GLU A 456 51.79 19.00 -2.04
N SER A 457 52.93 19.64 -2.32
CA SER A 457 53.57 19.70 -3.65
C SER A 457 52.78 20.43 -4.74
N TYR A 458 51.80 21.28 -4.40
CA TYR A 458 51.16 22.17 -5.38
C TYR A 458 52.08 23.32 -5.76
N HIS A 459 52.04 23.74 -7.03
CA HIS A 459 52.80 24.89 -7.50
C HIS A 459 51.98 26.19 -7.38
N LEU A 460 52.42 27.07 -6.50
CA LEU A 460 51.80 28.37 -6.27
C LEU A 460 52.77 29.53 -6.54
N GLU A 461 52.27 30.54 -7.24
CA GLU A 461 53.01 31.76 -7.59
C GLU A 461 52.56 32.93 -6.70
N TYR A 462 53.52 33.70 -6.17
CA TYR A 462 53.18 34.91 -5.41
C TYR A 462 52.59 35.98 -6.32
N ARG A 463 51.35 36.38 -6.07
CA ARG A 463 50.66 37.43 -6.82
C ARG A 463 51.06 38.84 -6.36
N GLY A 464 51.17 39.02 -5.05
CA GLY A 464 51.33 40.36 -4.45
C GLY A 464 50.31 40.68 -3.36
N LEU A 465 50.39 41.92 -2.89
CA LEU A 465 49.44 42.50 -1.95
C LEU A 465 48.19 42.96 -2.69
N VAL A 466 47.03 42.43 -2.28
CA VAL A 466 45.73 42.81 -2.82
C VAL A 466 44.91 43.46 -1.72
N LYS A 467 44.28 44.60 -2.03
CA LYS A 467 43.43 45.32 -1.08
C LYS A 467 42.07 44.65 -0.95
N VAL A 468 41.82 44.07 0.23
CA VAL A 468 40.59 43.34 0.56
C VAL A 468 39.74 44.17 1.52
N LYS A 469 38.49 44.42 1.15
CA LYS A 469 37.54 45.20 1.96
C LYS A 469 37.37 44.57 3.35
N GLY A 470 37.65 45.33 4.40
CA GLY A 470 37.53 44.88 5.80
C GLY A 470 38.73 44.10 6.35
N LYS A 471 39.74 43.80 5.52
CA LYS A 471 40.99 43.13 5.94
C LYS A 471 42.25 43.97 5.70
N GLY A 472 42.18 44.99 4.85
CA GLY A 472 43.33 45.81 4.48
C GLY A 472 44.07 45.18 3.30
N GLU A 473 45.39 45.23 3.31
CA GLU A 473 46.21 44.56 2.29
C GLU A 473 46.47 43.11 2.71
N MET A 474 46.27 42.17 1.79
CA MET A 474 46.49 40.75 2.02
C MET A 474 47.46 40.21 0.98
N CYS A 475 48.42 39.39 1.43
CA CYS A 475 49.25 38.59 0.53
C CYS A 475 48.40 37.50 -0.12
N THR A 476 48.51 37.39 -1.43
CA THR A 476 47.73 36.44 -2.25
C THR A 476 48.65 35.71 -3.21
N TYR A 477 48.20 34.53 -3.64
CA TYR A 477 48.94 33.63 -4.51
C TYR A 477 48.04 33.12 -5.63
N PHE A 478 48.64 32.72 -6.74
CA PHE A 478 47.96 31.97 -7.78
C PHE A 478 48.29 30.50 -7.67
N LEU A 479 47.27 29.64 -7.71
CA LEU A 479 47.44 28.20 -7.87
C LEU A 479 47.56 27.91 -9.37
N ASN A 480 48.70 27.35 -9.78
CA ASN A 480 49.00 27.12 -11.19
C ASN A 480 48.94 25.64 -11.57
N GLU A 481 49.54 24.76 -10.75
CA GLU A 481 49.63 23.32 -11.05
C GLU A 481 49.45 22.48 -9.77
N GLY A 482 48.87 21.29 -9.94
CA GLY A 482 48.75 20.26 -8.91
C GLY A 482 49.95 19.32 -8.87
N PRO A 483 50.05 18.45 -7.85
CA PRO A 483 51.03 17.38 -7.86
C PRO A 483 50.78 16.41 -9.03
N ASP A 484 51.85 15.86 -9.61
CA ASP A 484 51.74 14.78 -10.60
C ASP A 484 50.97 13.60 -9.99
N ILE A 485 49.81 13.28 -10.56
CA ILE A 485 48.98 12.16 -10.13
C ILE A 485 49.73 10.87 -10.52
N SER A 486 50.35 10.21 -9.53
CA SER A 486 51.10 8.95 -9.71
C SER A 486 50.20 7.73 -9.80
#